data_AF-X0JY41-F1
#
_entry.id   AF-X0JY41-F1
#
_cell.length_a   1.000
_cell.length_b   1.000
_cell.length_c   1.000
_cell.angle_alpha   90.00
_cell.angle_beta   90.00
_cell.angle_gamma   90.00
#
_symmetry.space_group_name_H-M   'P 1'
#
loop_
_entity.id
_entity.type
_entity.pdbx_description
1 polymer ?
#
loop_
_entity_poly.entity_id
_entity_poly.type
_entity_poly.pdbx_seq_one_letter_code
_entity_poly.pdbx_strand_id
1 'polypeptide(L)'
;MIEQASFLQAARSRLPTYPLAHISTSLLYSHHFLRVPNLGFNLNHKTLIGPSGRLFLRELRQTDKLLMTWTVNEPRHMDWCIRQNLCHPRRRNGKIEGPALIDGVITDNPRLYLEMCEKFENEMDGKLTRPKLALTERIRKKAEMVAVVILTETLMMAYHVLRRMQGKFDFLRDRRSLDK
;
A
#
# COMPACT_ATOMS: atom_id res chain seq x y z
N MET A 1 0.61 8.43 18.40
CA MET A 1 0.16 8.36 16.99
C MET A 1 0.21 9.77 16.47
N ILE A 2 1.16 10.01 15.57
CA ILE A 2 1.55 11.34 15.08
C ILE A 2 0.36 12.00 14.39
N GLU A 3 0.15 13.27 14.71
CA GLU A 3 -0.84 14.17 14.10
C GLU A 3 -0.51 14.38 12.62
N GLN A 4 -0.95 13.46 11.75
CA GLN A 4 -0.57 13.49 10.35
C GLN A 4 -1.25 14.62 9.58
N ALA A 5 -2.44 15.03 10.01
CA ALA A 5 -3.18 16.11 9.37
C ALA A 5 -2.52 17.46 9.66
N SER A 6 -2.22 17.75 10.93
CA SER A 6 -1.56 18.99 11.33
C SER A 6 -0.14 19.08 10.76
N PHE A 7 0.62 17.98 10.77
CA PHE A 7 1.95 17.92 10.17
C PHE A 7 1.90 18.11 8.65
N LEU A 8 0.98 17.44 7.96
CA LEU A 8 0.82 17.61 6.51
C LEU A 8 0.49 19.06 6.16
N GLN A 9 -0.39 19.71 6.92
CA GLN A 9 -0.74 21.11 6.72
C GLN A 9 0.47 22.04 6.92
N ALA A 10 1.21 21.84 8.02
CA ALA A 10 2.43 22.59 8.29
C ALA A 10 3.49 22.39 7.18
N ALA A 11 3.74 21.14 6.78
CA ALA A 11 4.68 20.80 5.71
C ALA A 11 4.30 21.48 4.39
N ARG A 12 3.02 21.45 3.99
CA ARG A 12 2.57 22.13 2.77
C ARG A 12 2.73 23.65 2.84
N SER A 13 2.44 24.26 3.98
CA SER A 13 2.62 25.71 4.15
C SER A 13 4.08 26.17 4.03
N ARG A 14 5.03 25.30 4.40
CA ARG A 14 6.46 25.62 4.41
C ARG A 14 7.18 25.15 3.14
N LEU A 15 6.71 24.06 2.55
CA LEU A 15 7.34 23.35 1.42
C LEU A 15 6.28 22.99 0.35
N PRO A 16 5.59 23.97 -0.24
CA PRO A 16 4.42 23.73 -1.09
C PRO A 16 4.72 22.95 -2.38
N THR A 17 5.95 23.04 -2.87
CA THR A 17 6.38 22.37 -4.11
C THR A 17 6.96 20.97 -3.86
N TYR A 18 7.25 20.61 -2.61
CA TYR A 18 7.89 19.33 -2.31
C TYR A 18 6.87 18.20 -2.28
N PRO A 19 7.17 17.05 -2.90
CA PRO A 19 6.30 15.89 -2.83
C PRO A 19 6.26 15.36 -1.39
N LEU A 20 5.05 15.10 -0.89
CA LEU A 20 4.82 14.54 0.43
C LEU A 20 4.29 13.11 0.32
N ALA A 21 4.51 12.29 1.35
CA ALA A 21 3.98 10.93 1.43
C ALA A 21 3.18 10.73 2.71
N HIS A 22 1.92 10.28 2.58
CA HIS A 22 1.06 9.92 3.70
C HIS A 22 1.41 8.51 4.19
N ILE A 23 1.87 8.39 5.44
CA ILE A 23 2.30 7.12 6.05
C ILE A 23 1.18 6.54 6.91
N SER A 24 0.56 5.41 6.56
CA SER A 24 -0.61 4.94 7.32
C SER A 24 -0.82 3.42 7.35
N THR A 25 -1.52 2.97 8.39
CA THR A 25 -2.06 1.61 8.55
C THR A 25 -3.58 1.55 8.35
N SER A 26 -4.22 2.66 7.99
CA SER A 26 -5.68 2.75 7.82
C SER A 26 -6.02 3.17 6.40
N LEU A 27 -6.58 2.26 5.61
CA LEU A 27 -7.04 2.57 4.24
C LEU A 27 -8.23 3.52 4.25
N LEU A 28 -9.13 3.37 5.22
CA LEU A 28 -10.28 4.27 5.37
C LEU A 28 -9.82 5.72 5.59
N TYR A 29 -8.83 5.92 6.45
CA TYR A 29 -8.25 7.25 6.66
C TYR A 29 -7.50 7.74 5.41
N SER A 30 -6.69 6.86 4.81
CA SER A 30 -5.89 7.18 3.62
C SER A 30 -6.74 7.58 2.42
N HIS A 31 -7.94 7.00 2.27
CA HIS A 31 -8.86 7.30 1.18
C HIS A 31 -9.24 8.79 1.12
N HIS A 32 -9.31 9.50 2.26
CA HIS A 32 -9.57 10.94 2.28
C HIS A 32 -8.53 11.76 1.51
N PHE A 33 -7.29 11.26 1.45
CA PHE A 33 -6.14 11.93 0.84
C PHE A 33 -5.99 11.64 -0.66
N LEU A 34 -6.79 10.75 -1.25
CA LEU A 34 -6.73 10.43 -2.69
C LEU A 34 -6.98 11.64 -3.59
N ARG A 35 -7.63 12.71 -3.08
CA ARG A 35 -7.88 13.93 -3.87
C ARG A 35 -6.90 15.06 -3.57
N VAL A 36 -6.00 14.92 -2.60
CA VAL A 36 -5.03 15.97 -2.25
C VAL A 36 -3.91 15.97 -3.27
N PRO A 37 -3.63 17.06 -4.01
CA PRO A 37 -2.60 17.07 -5.05
C PRO A 37 -1.20 16.99 -4.46
N ASN A 38 -0.22 16.51 -5.24
CA ASN A 38 1.19 16.37 -4.83
C ASN A 38 1.39 15.59 -3.51
N LEU A 39 0.62 14.51 -3.34
CA LEU A 39 0.67 13.64 -2.17
C LEU A 39 0.65 12.18 -2.64
N GLY A 40 1.73 11.47 -2.33
CA GLY A 40 1.85 10.01 -2.46
C GLY A 40 1.49 9.28 -1.18
N PHE A 41 1.58 7.97 -1.21
CA PHE A 41 1.22 7.09 -0.11
C PHE A 41 2.39 6.19 0.27
N ASN A 42 2.51 5.92 1.57
CA ASN A 42 3.38 4.90 2.12
C ASN A 42 2.57 4.07 3.11
N LEU A 43 2.06 2.92 2.68
CA LEU A 43 1.06 2.18 3.43
C LEU A 43 1.60 0.86 3.99
N ASN A 44 1.04 0.41 5.10
CA ASN A 44 1.33 -0.95 5.56
C ASN A 44 0.81 -1.96 4.52
N HIS A 45 1.71 -2.75 3.92
CA HIS A 45 1.37 -3.71 2.88
C HIS A 45 0.24 -4.67 3.28
N LYS A 46 0.11 -5.03 4.56
CA LYS A 46 -0.91 -5.97 5.04
C LYS A 46 -2.33 -5.43 4.83
N THR A 47 -2.53 -4.12 4.91
CA THR A 47 -3.86 -3.50 4.74
C THR A 47 -4.29 -3.52 3.28
N LEU A 48 -3.33 -3.54 2.35
CA LEU A 48 -3.58 -3.67 0.91
C LEU A 48 -4.00 -5.09 0.50
N ILE A 49 -3.88 -6.06 1.41
CA ILE A 49 -4.28 -7.45 1.16
C ILE A 49 -5.75 -7.63 1.54
N GLY A 50 -6.63 -7.78 0.55
CA GLY A 50 -8.04 -8.10 0.81
C GLY A 50 -8.99 -7.35 -0.11
N PRO A 51 -10.31 -7.38 0.16
CA PRO A 51 -11.30 -6.61 -0.59
C PRO A 51 -11.07 -5.10 -0.47
N SER A 52 -10.92 -4.57 0.74
CA SER A 52 -10.68 -3.14 1.00
C SER A 52 -9.43 -2.63 0.29
N GLY A 53 -8.32 -3.35 0.43
CA GLY A 53 -7.08 -3.06 -0.29
C GLY A 53 -7.22 -3.10 -1.81
N ARG A 54 -7.95 -4.07 -2.36
CA ARG A 54 -8.20 -4.14 -3.81
C ARG A 54 -9.03 -2.96 -4.32
N LEU A 55 -10.03 -2.51 -3.55
CA LEU A 55 -10.81 -1.32 -3.89
C LEU A 55 -9.94 -0.07 -3.86
N PHE A 56 -9.17 0.13 -2.79
CA PHE A 56 -8.24 1.25 -2.66
C PHE A 56 -7.22 1.28 -3.81
N LEU A 57 -6.59 0.15 -4.11
CA LEU A 57 -5.67 0.02 -5.22
C LEU A 57 -6.36 0.28 -6.56
N ARG A 58 -7.63 -0.07 -6.75
CA ARG A 58 -8.36 0.21 -7.99
C ARG A 58 -8.62 1.70 -8.18
N GLU A 59 -8.93 2.42 -7.10
CA GLU A 59 -9.15 3.87 -7.12
C GLU A 59 -7.84 4.63 -7.29
N LEU A 60 -6.78 4.21 -6.60
CA LEU A 60 -5.45 4.80 -6.69
C LEU A 60 -4.91 4.75 -8.14
N ARG A 61 -5.23 3.70 -8.90
CA ARG A 61 -4.89 3.58 -10.34
C ARG A 61 -5.49 4.66 -11.22
N GLN A 62 -6.56 5.30 -10.78
CA GLN A 62 -7.20 6.39 -11.51
C GLN A 62 -6.53 7.74 -11.20
N THR A 63 -5.44 7.73 -10.44
CA THR A 63 -4.67 8.90 -10.02
C THR A 63 -3.22 8.77 -10.47
N ASP A 64 -2.48 9.87 -10.42
CA ASP A 64 -1.05 9.98 -10.68
C ASP A 64 -0.19 9.71 -9.43
N LYS A 65 -0.78 9.13 -8.39
CA LYS A 65 -0.16 9.07 -7.06
C LYS A 65 0.76 7.88 -6.91
N LEU A 66 1.93 8.16 -6.35
CA LEU A 66 2.93 7.17 -6.00
C LEU A 66 2.49 6.35 -4.78
N LEU A 67 2.70 5.03 -4.83
CA LEU A 67 2.45 4.10 -3.73
C LEU A 67 3.71 3.36 -3.31
N MET A 68 4.14 3.61 -2.07
CA MET A 68 5.14 2.82 -1.36
C MET A 68 4.47 1.95 -0.30
N THR A 69 5.17 0.89 0.11
CA THR A 69 4.74 0.05 1.23
C THR A 69 5.83 -0.12 2.29
N TRP A 70 5.45 -0.19 3.57
CA TRP A 70 6.39 -0.31 4.69
C TRP A 70 5.90 -1.28 5.79
N THR A 71 6.77 -1.73 6.69
CA THR A 71 8.13 -2.19 6.35
C THR A 71 8.01 -3.65 5.94
N VAL A 72 8.58 -4.03 4.80
CA VAL A 72 8.40 -5.35 4.21
C VAL A 72 9.71 -6.12 4.30
N ASN A 73 9.81 -7.04 5.26
CA ASN A 73 11.04 -7.80 5.52
C ASN A 73 10.92 -9.29 5.16
N GLU A 74 9.70 -9.80 4.98
CA GLU A 74 9.49 -11.21 4.65
C GLU A 74 9.46 -11.45 3.13
N PRO A 75 10.18 -12.46 2.60
CA PRO A 75 10.21 -12.77 1.16
C PRO A 75 8.83 -12.95 0.54
N ARG A 76 7.89 -13.56 1.27
CA ARG A 76 6.51 -13.77 0.81
C ARG A 76 5.79 -12.45 0.56
N HIS A 77 6.01 -11.46 1.42
CA HIS A 77 5.40 -10.15 1.29
C HIS A 77 6.10 -9.30 0.23
N MET A 78 7.42 -9.41 0.08
CA MET A 78 8.18 -8.82 -1.02
C MET A 78 7.69 -9.34 -2.39
N ASP A 79 7.58 -10.67 -2.54
CA ASP A 79 7.02 -11.34 -3.74
C ASP A 79 5.60 -10.87 -4.03
N TRP A 80 4.76 -10.72 -3.00
CA TRP A 80 3.41 -10.21 -3.16
C TRP A 80 3.40 -8.77 -3.70
N CYS A 81 4.28 -7.89 -3.19
CA CYS A 81 4.39 -6.50 -3.64
C CYS A 81 4.81 -6.43 -5.11
N ILE A 82 5.86 -7.17 -5.49
CA ILE A 82 6.34 -7.24 -6.88
C ILE A 82 5.21 -7.72 -7.81
N ARG A 83 4.47 -8.77 -7.41
CA ARG A 83 3.38 -9.34 -8.23
C ARG A 83 2.15 -8.45 -8.35
N GLN A 84 1.94 -7.48 -7.45
CA GLN A 84 0.84 -6.52 -7.66
C GLN A 84 1.01 -5.74 -8.96
N ASN A 85 2.26 -5.54 -9.40
CA ASN A 85 2.57 -4.90 -10.66
C ASN A 85 2.27 -5.78 -11.89
N LEU A 86 1.92 -7.07 -11.72
CA LEU A 86 1.38 -7.91 -12.80
C LEU A 86 -0.13 -7.81 -12.96
N CYS A 87 -0.85 -7.45 -11.90
CA CYS A 87 -2.31 -7.28 -11.92
C CYS A 87 -2.75 -5.92 -12.53
N HIS A 88 -1.77 -5.11 -12.95
CA HIS A 88 -1.92 -3.76 -13.45
C HIS A 88 -1.75 -3.61 -14.97
N PRO A 89 -0.76 -4.24 -15.63
CA PRO A 89 -0.52 -4.00 -17.04
C PRO A 89 -1.54 -4.68 -17.95
N ARG A 90 -1.86 -4.00 -19.05
CA ARG A 90 -2.37 -4.71 -20.23
C ARG A 90 -1.22 -5.53 -20.79
N ARG A 91 -1.35 -6.85 -20.78
CA ARG A 91 -0.46 -7.71 -21.56
C ARG A 91 -0.82 -7.56 -23.03
N ARG A 92 -0.09 -6.71 -23.76
CA ARG A 92 -0.10 -6.72 -25.23
C ARG A 92 1.16 -7.43 -25.69
N ASN A 93 0.99 -8.55 -26.40
CA ASN A 93 2.11 -9.37 -26.91
C ASN A 93 3.15 -9.78 -25.84
N GLY A 94 2.70 -10.08 -24.61
CA GLY A 94 3.58 -10.49 -23.51
C GLY A 94 4.36 -9.35 -22.82
N LYS A 95 4.30 -8.12 -23.34
CA LYS A 95 4.90 -6.94 -22.69
C LYS A 95 3.94 -6.35 -21.66
N ILE A 96 4.51 -5.95 -20.52
CA ILE A 96 3.84 -5.23 -19.45
C ILE A 96 3.76 -3.75 -19.87
N GLU A 97 2.58 -3.27 -20.28
CA GLU A 97 2.34 -1.85 -20.59
C GLU A 97 1.54 -1.19 -19.46
N GLY A 98 2.06 -0.08 -18.94
CA GLY A 98 1.44 0.74 -17.89
C GLY A 98 2.38 1.01 -16.69
N PRO A 99 2.09 2.03 -15.86
CA PRO A 99 2.89 2.31 -14.67
C PRO A 99 2.80 1.16 -13.66
N ALA A 100 3.77 1.07 -12.74
CA ALA A 100 3.68 0.15 -11.62
C ALA A 100 2.51 0.54 -10.71
N LEU A 101 1.93 -0.43 -10.01
CA LEU A 101 0.91 -0.19 -8.98
C LEU A 101 1.54 0.08 -7.61
N ILE A 102 2.65 -0.60 -7.32
CA ILE A 102 3.50 -0.36 -6.14
C ILE A 102 4.85 0.10 -6.68
N ASP A 103 5.18 1.36 -6.41
CA ASP A 103 6.37 2.05 -6.88
C ASP A 103 7.59 1.81 -5.98
N GLY A 104 7.35 1.47 -4.72
CA GLY A 104 8.43 1.28 -3.76
C GLY A 104 8.09 0.35 -2.59
N VAL A 105 9.14 -0.30 -2.08
CA VAL A 105 9.08 -1.14 -0.88
C VAL A 105 10.14 -0.65 0.10
N ILE A 106 9.70 -0.20 1.26
CA ILE A 106 10.55 0.14 2.39
C ILE A 106 10.87 -1.15 3.12
N THR A 107 12.15 -1.50 3.20
CA THR A 107 12.66 -2.73 3.80
C THR A 107 13.94 -2.47 4.57
N ASP A 108 14.14 -3.21 5.65
CA ASP A 108 15.40 -3.21 6.39
C ASP A 108 16.44 -4.14 5.73
N ASN A 109 16.01 -4.96 4.75
CA ASN A 109 16.86 -5.88 4.02
C ASN A 109 16.79 -5.66 2.50
N PRO A 110 17.44 -4.59 1.97
CA PRO A 110 17.39 -4.27 0.55
C PRO A 110 18.06 -5.34 -0.32
N ARG A 111 19.09 -6.03 0.19
CA ARG A 111 19.74 -7.14 -0.53
C ARG A 111 18.74 -8.26 -0.82
N LEU A 112 17.99 -8.69 0.19
CA LEU A 112 16.96 -9.71 0.03
C LEU A 112 15.87 -9.28 -0.95
N TYR A 113 15.48 -8.00 -0.93
CA TYR A 113 14.49 -7.50 -1.89
C TYR A 113 14.99 -7.58 -3.33
N LEU A 114 16.26 -7.21 -3.59
CA LEU A 114 16.88 -7.33 -4.91
C LEU A 114 16.95 -8.78 -5.40
N GLU A 115 17.31 -9.72 -4.52
CA GLU A 115 17.29 -11.16 -4.85
C GLU A 115 15.87 -11.64 -5.21
N MET A 116 14.85 -11.09 -4.56
CA MET A 116 13.45 -11.42 -4.88
C MET A 116 13.02 -10.83 -6.23
N CYS A 117 13.48 -9.62 -6.59
CA CYS A 117 13.29 -9.05 -7.92
C CYS A 117 13.96 -9.91 -9.00
N GLU A 118 15.23 -10.28 -8.80
CA GLU A 118 15.97 -11.13 -9.75
C GLU A 118 15.31 -12.51 -9.93
N LYS A 119 14.87 -13.15 -8.83
CA LYS A 119 14.10 -14.40 -8.91
C LYS A 119 12.81 -14.22 -9.71
N PHE A 120 12.10 -13.12 -9.50
CA PHE A 120 10.88 -12.81 -10.24
C PHE A 120 11.14 -12.58 -11.74
N GLU A 121 12.19 -11.84 -12.10
CA GLU A 121 12.60 -11.62 -13.49
C GLU A 121 13.00 -12.94 -14.16
N ASN A 122 13.77 -13.78 -13.49
CA ASN A 122 14.13 -15.11 -13.97
C ASN A 122 12.91 -16.02 -14.18
N GLU A 123 11.88 -15.94 -13.32
CA GLU A 123 10.60 -16.64 -13.55
C GLU A 123 9.87 -16.11 -14.80
N MET A 124 9.88 -14.78 -15.00
CA MET A 124 9.24 -14.14 -16.15
C MET A 124 9.94 -14.46 -17.47
N ASP A 125 11.27 -14.60 -17.43
CA ASP A 125 12.12 -15.04 -18.56
C ASP A 125 12.04 -16.56 -18.81
N GLY A 126 11.36 -17.33 -17.96
CA GLY A 126 11.27 -18.78 -18.06
C GLY A 126 12.56 -19.52 -17.63
N LYS A 127 13.55 -18.82 -17.06
CA LYS A 127 14.80 -19.38 -16.53
C LYS A 127 14.58 -20.12 -15.21
N LEU A 128 13.50 -19.82 -14.49
CA LEU A 128 13.14 -20.44 -13.22
C LEU A 128 11.69 -20.92 -13.21
N THR A 129 11.47 -22.19 -12.94
CA THR A 129 10.13 -22.76 -12.77
C THR A 129 9.76 -22.83 -11.29
N ARG A 130 8.78 -22.01 -10.89
CA ARG A 130 8.28 -22.02 -9.50
C ARG A 130 7.44 -23.28 -9.23
N PRO A 131 7.71 -24.02 -8.15
CA PRO A 131 6.87 -25.16 -7.77
C PRO A 131 5.45 -24.68 -7.46
N LYS A 132 4.45 -25.32 -8.06
CA LYS A 132 3.05 -25.01 -7.79
C LYS A 132 2.68 -25.58 -6.41
N LEU A 133 2.49 -24.72 -5.41
CA LEU A 133 1.84 -25.14 -4.15
C LEU A 133 0.52 -25.86 -4.44
N ALA A 134 0.23 -26.91 -3.67
CA ALA A 134 -1.07 -27.57 -3.68
C ALA A 134 -2.22 -26.56 -3.44
N LEU A 135 -3.35 -26.75 -4.11
CA LEU A 135 -4.49 -25.83 -4.07
C LEU A 135 -5.00 -25.62 -2.63
N THR A 136 -5.04 -26.68 -1.83
CA THR A 136 -5.47 -26.67 -0.43
C THR A 136 -4.59 -25.77 0.43
N GLU A 137 -3.26 -25.88 0.30
CA GLU A 137 -2.32 -25.02 1.03
C GLU A 137 -2.41 -23.56 0.61
N ARG A 138 -2.64 -23.28 -0.69
CA ARG A 138 -2.85 -21.92 -1.19
C ARG A 138 -4.10 -21.30 -0.58
N ILE A 139 -5.20 -22.05 -0.53
CA ILE A 139 -6.46 -21.59 0.05
C ILE A 139 -6.28 -21.31 1.54
N ARG A 140 -5.71 -22.25 2.31
CA ARG A 140 -5.43 -22.07 3.75
C ARG A 140 -4.58 -20.84 4.02
N LYS A 141 -3.43 -20.71 3.33
CA LYS A 141 -2.52 -19.57 3.51
C LYS A 141 -3.12 -18.23 3.11
N LYS A 142 -4.08 -18.22 2.17
CA LYS A 142 -4.86 -17.02 1.83
C LYS A 142 -5.92 -16.72 2.88
N ALA A 143 -6.63 -17.74 3.37
CA ALA A 143 -7.66 -17.59 4.40
C ALA A 143 -7.08 -17.05 5.71
N GLU A 144 -5.97 -17.62 6.18
CA GLU A 144 -5.24 -17.15 7.37
C GLU A 144 -4.82 -15.68 7.24
N MET A 145 -4.24 -15.32 6.08
CA MET A 145 -3.82 -13.96 5.80
C MET A 145 -5.00 -12.98 5.79
N VAL A 146 -6.10 -13.34 5.12
CA VAL A 146 -7.32 -12.52 5.08
C VAL A 146 -7.93 -12.38 6.49
N ALA A 147 -7.98 -13.45 7.26
CA ALA A 147 -8.50 -13.43 8.63
C ALA A 147 -7.69 -12.49 9.54
N VAL A 148 -6.35 -12.57 9.48
CA VAL A 148 -5.46 -11.68 10.24
C VAL A 148 -5.67 -10.22 9.82
N VAL A 149 -5.82 -9.95 8.53
CA VAL A 149 -6.07 -8.58 8.05
C VAL A 149 -7.41 -8.06 8.54
N ILE A 150 -8.49 -8.84 8.41
CA ILE A 150 -9.83 -8.45 8.90
C ILE A 150 -9.79 -8.17 10.40
N LEU A 151 -9.16 -9.04 11.19
CA LEU A 151 -9.00 -8.83 12.64
C LEU A 151 -8.21 -7.55 12.93
N THR A 152 -7.15 -7.27 12.18
CA THR A 152 -6.34 -6.08 12.38
C THR A 152 -7.12 -4.81 12.00
N GLU A 153 -7.86 -4.83 10.89
CA GLU A 153 -8.70 -3.70 10.46
C GLU A 153 -9.84 -3.42 11.45
N THR A 154 -10.50 -4.45 11.99
CA THR A 154 -11.58 -4.26 12.97
C THR A 154 -11.05 -3.70 14.29
N LEU A 155 -9.90 -4.19 14.78
CA LEU A 155 -9.26 -3.65 15.97
C LEU A 155 -8.81 -2.19 15.77
N MET A 156 -8.21 -1.88 14.62
CA MET A 156 -7.81 -0.51 14.28
C MET A 156 -9.02 0.41 14.16
N MET A 157 -10.11 -0.05 13.56
CA MET A 157 -11.35 0.71 13.42
C MET A 157 -11.99 0.98 14.78
N ALA A 158 -12.09 -0.04 15.65
CA ALA A 158 -12.57 0.12 17.01
C ALA A 158 -11.71 1.11 17.80
N TYR A 159 -10.38 1.00 17.68
CA TYR A 159 -9.45 1.93 18.29
C TYR A 159 -9.66 3.38 17.78
N HIS A 160 -9.85 3.56 16.47
CA HIS A 160 -10.11 4.86 15.88
C HIS A 160 -11.45 5.46 16.31
N VAL A 161 -12.51 4.65 16.43
CA VAL A 161 -13.81 5.07 16.97
C VAL A 161 -13.67 5.51 18.42
N LEU A 162 -13.01 4.71 19.26
CA LEU A 162 -12.78 5.05 20.68
C LEU A 162 -11.96 6.35 20.81
N ARG A 163 -10.88 6.50 20.03
CA ARG A 163 -10.08 7.74 19.99
C ARG A 163 -10.88 8.96 19.55
N ARG A 164 -11.76 8.78 18.56
CA ARG A 164 -12.65 9.85 18.07
C ARG A 164 -13.65 10.26 19.14
N MET A 165 -14.25 9.29 19.85
CA MET A 165 -15.14 9.58 20.98
C MET A 165 -14.43 10.30 22.12
N GLN A 166 -13.13 10.02 22.33
CA GLN A 166 -12.29 10.71 23.31
C GLN A 166 -11.82 12.10 22.88
N GLY A 167 -12.15 12.56 21.66
CA GLY A 167 -11.66 13.83 21.11
C GLY A 167 -10.15 13.86 20.82
N LYS A 168 -9.46 12.71 20.89
CA LYS A 168 -8.00 12.57 20.73
C LYS A 168 -7.59 12.13 19.33
N PHE A 169 -8.49 12.27 18.36
CA PHE A 169 -8.23 11.90 16.98
C PHE A 169 -8.02 13.15 16.14
N ASP A 170 -6.83 13.26 15.57
CA ASP A 170 -6.46 14.35 14.68
C ASP A 170 -7.06 14.12 13.28
N PHE A 171 -8.12 14.87 12.98
CA PHE A 171 -8.76 14.90 11.66
C PHE A 171 -8.49 16.26 11.02
N LEU A 172 -8.35 16.27 9.69
CA LEU A 172 -8.44 17.51 8.93
C LEU A 172 -9.83 18.12 9.13
N ARG A 173 -9.89 19.22 9.89
CA ARG A 173 -11.14 19.89 10.26
C ARG A 173 -11.80 20.59 9.08
N ASP A 174 -11.01 20.98 8.08
CA ASP A 174 -11.47 21.54 6.81
C ASP A 174 -10.62 20.96 5.67
N ARG A 175 -11.28 20.44 4.63
CA ARG A 175 -10.63 19.90 3.43
C ARG A 175 -10.04 21.03 2.57
N ARG A 176 -10.67 22.21 2.58
CA ARG A 176 -10.28 23.37 1.76
C ARG A 176 -8.95 23.99 2.17
N SER A 177 -8.44 23.68 3.36
CA SER A 177 -7.12 24.15 3.81
C SER A 177 -5.96 23.43 3.13
N LEU A 178 -6.20 22.27 2.50
CA LEU A 178 -5.17 21.51 1.76
C LEU A 178 -5.14 21.79 0.26
N ASP A 179 -6.17 22.44 -0.27
CA ASP A 179 -6.30 22.81 -1.68
C ASP A 179 -5.66 24.18 -1.99
N LYS A 180 -5.24 24.93 -0.96
CA LYS A 180 -4.46 26.17 -1.05
C LYS A 180 -2.97 25.89 -1.04
#